data_AF-A0A933I1D1-F1
#
_entry.id   AF-A0A933I1D1-F1
#
_cell.length_a   1.000
_cell.length_b   1.000
_cell.length_c   1.000
_cell.angle_alpha   90.00
_cell.angle_beta   90.00
_cell.angle_gamma   90.00
#
_symmetry.space_group_name_H-M   'P 1'
#
loop_
_entity.id
_entity.type
_entity.pdbx_description
1 polymer ?
#
loop_
_entity_poly.entity_id
_entity_poly.type
_entity_poly.pdbx_seq_one_letter_code
_entity_poly.pdbx_strand_id
1 'polypeptide(L)'
;MNYQVRRVNPYWHSHPLILGAVVLGVVVGLVGIRIEAPVLRGLTVALGCLVAGIAVLLSTRPVLSAFFATLGLLGGLFVFLRPGSPYAASMVLWQKFLSTVMFVYFYTILWDAIALVAVVLYNFYSDTVGLGGVRLELDSDEASGEAS
;
A
#
# COMPACT_ATOMS: atom_id res chain seq x y z
N MET A 1 -24.44 -23.75 -8.85
CA MET A 1 -23.28 -23.17 -9.58
C MET A 1 -22.15 -22.99 -8.59
N ASN A 2 -20.95 -23.49 -8.88
CA ASN A 2 -19.83 -23.45 -7.94
C ASN A 2 -19.10 -22.10 -8.01
N TYR A 3 -19.41 -21.18 -7.09
CA TYR A 3 -18.74 -19.88 -6.99
C TYR A 3 -17.41 -20.02 -6.25
N GLN A 4 -16.36 -20.41 -6.98
CA GLN A 4 -15.01 -20.33 -6.44
C GLN A 4 -14.63 -18.87 -6.18
N VAL A 5 -14.35 -18.53 -4.92
CA VAL A 5 -13.73 -17.26 -4.56
C VAL A 5 -12.37 -17.20 -5.26
N ARG A 6 -12.29 -16.43 -6.35
CA ARG A 6 -11.12 -16.34 -7.21
C ARG A 6 -9.91 -15.93 -6.38
N ARG A 7 -8.91 -16.82 -6.26
CA ARG A 7 -7.63 -16.55 -5.55
C ARG A 7 -7.15 -15.15 -5.92
N VAL A 8 -6.79 -14.34 -4.92
CA VAL A 8 -6.29 -12.98 -5.12
C VAL A 8 -4.92 -13.10 -5.78
N ASN A 9 -4.92 -13.08 -7.12
CA ASN A 9 -3.75 -13.45 -7.92
C ASN A 9 -2.54 -12.59 -7.50
N PRO A 10 -1.49 -13.18 -6.91
CA PRO A 10 -0.44 -12.39 -6.27
C PRO A 10 0.34 -11.61 -7.34
N TYR A 11 0.30 -10.27 -7.27
CA TYR A 11 0.81 -9.38 -8.33
C TYR A 11 2.31 -9.63 -8.66
N TRP A 12 3.06 -10.10 -7.67
CA TRP A 12 4.45 -10.55 -7.74
C TRP A 12 4.71 -11.66 -8.77
N HIS A 13 3.76 -12.56 -9.02
CA HIS A 13 3.89 -13.60 -10.05
C HIS A 13 3.83 -13.02 -11.47
N SER A 14 3.09 -11.93 -11.65
CA SER A 14 3.01 -11.24 -12.93
C SER A 14 4.25 -10.36 -13.17
N HIS A 15 4.67 -9.60 -12.15
CA HIS A 15 5.68 -8.53 -12.30
C HIS A 15 6.75 -8.57 -11.19
N PRO A 16 7.63 -9.60 -11.15
CA PRO A 16 8.65 -9.75 -10.10
C PRO A 16 9.68 -8.61 -10.06
N LEU A 17 9.88 -7.90 -11.17
CA LEU A 17 10.76 -6.72 -11.27
C LEU A 17 10.39 -5.60 -10.27
N ILE A 18 9.11 -5.49 -9.90
CA ILE A 18 8.63 -4.43 -9.01
C ILE A 18 9.12 -4.68 -7.57
N LEU A 19 9.20 -5.94 -7.14
CA LEU A 19 9.81 -6.32 -5.87
C LEU A 19 11.29 -5.91 -5.82
N GLY A 20 12.02 -6.16 -6.91
CA GLY A 20 13.40 -5.72 -7.08
C GLY A 20 13.54 -4.19 -7.01
N ALA A 21 12.64 -3.45 -7.65
CA ALA A 21 12.61 -1.99 -7.61
C ALA A 21 12.32 -1.42 -6.20
N VAL A 22 11.40 -2.02 -5.44
CA VAL A 22 11.16 -1.64 -4.03
C VAL A 22 12.42 -1.86 -3.19
N VAL A 23 13.02 -3.06 -3.25
CA VAL A 23 14.23 -3.39 -2.48
C VAL A 23 15.38 -2.45 -2.85
N LEU A 24 15.60 -2.20 -4.14
CA LEU A 24 16.66 -1.32 -4.62
C LEU A 24 16.44 0.14 -4.18
N GLY A 25 15.21 0.64 -4.24
CA GLY A 25 14.86 1.98 -3.72
C GLY A 25 15.11 2.11 -2.22
N VAL A 26 14.73 1.10 -1.43
CA VAL A 26 15.01 1.05 0.02
C VAL A 26 16.52 1.02 0.30
N VAL A 27 17.29 0.19 -0.42
CA VAL A 27 18.75 0.13 -0.27
C VAL A 27 19.41 1.46 -0.61
N VAL A 28 19.03 2.10 -1.72
CA VAL A 28 19.55 3.43 -2.11
C VAL A 28 19.21 4.49 -1.05
N GLY A 29 18.00 4.46 -0.50
CA GLY A 29 17.60 5.35 0.60
C GLY A 29 18.43 5.14 1.86
N LEU A 30 18.62 3.89 2.29
CA LEU A 30 19.42 3.53 3.48
C LEU A 30 20.91 3.88 3.33
N VAL A 31 21.49 3.67 2.14
CA VAL A 31 22.86 4.12 1.82
C VAL A 31 22.93 5.65 1.89
N GLY A 32 21.91 6.35 1.37
CA GLY A 32 21.83 7.81 1.43
C GLY A 32 21.95 8.38 2.84
N ILE A 33 21.31 7.77 3.83
CA ILE A 33 21.36 8.19 5.25
C ILE A 33 22.81 8.24 5.80
N ARG A 34 23.72 7.41 5.28
CA ARG A 34 25.13 7.35 5.71
C ARG A 34 26.02 8.41 5.08
N ILE A 35 25.52 9.21 4.14
CA ILE A 35 26.29 10.26 3.48
C ILE A 35 26.39 11.50 4.38
N GLU A 36 27.62 11.92 4.69
CA GLU A 36 27.89 13.11 5.52
C GLU A 36 27.54 14.43 4.81
N ALA A 37 27.71 14.48 3.49
CA ALA A 37 27.36 15.65 2.67
C ALA A 37 25.82 15.85 2.66
N PRO A 38 25.28 16.93 3.27
CA PRO A 38 23.84 17.04 3.55
C PRO A 38 22.98 17.13 2.29
N VAL A 39 23.51 17.72 1.21
CA VAL A 39 22.82 17.84 -0.08
C VAL A 39 22.72 16.49 -0.80
N LEU A 40 23.81 15.70 -0.86
CA LEU A 40 23.79 14.35 -1.42
C LEU A 40 22.93 13.39 -0.59
N ARG A 41 22.98 13.51 0.74
CA ARG A 41 22.08 12.76 1.65
C ARG A 41 20.61 13.04 1.33
N GLY A 42 20.24 14.31 1.19
CA GLY A 42 18.88 14.70 0.82
C GLY A 42 18.44 14.12 -0.52
N LEU A 43 19.28 14.24 -1.56
CA LEU A 43 18.99 13.73 -2.91
C LEU A 43 18.88 12.21 -2.97
N THR A 44 19.80 11.48 -2.35
CA THR A 44 19.82 10.00 -2.39
C THR A 44 18.66 9.39 -1.59
N VAL A 45 18.35 9.94 -0.41
CA VAL A 45 17.17 9.52 0.37
C VAL A 45 15.88 9.84 -0.40
N ALA A 46 15.75 11.04 -0.97
CA ALA A 46 14.59 11.41 -1.76
C ALA A 46 14.40 10.47 -2.96
N LEU A 47 15.47 10.21 -3.73
CA LEU A 47 15.44 9.31 -4.89
C LEU A 47 15.07 7.87 -4.50
N GLY A 48 15.65 7.33 -3.42
CA GLY A 48 15.34 5.99 -2.92
C GLY A 48 13.87 5.85 -2.52
N CYS A 49 13.33 6.82 -1.77
CA CYS A 49 11.91 6.88 -1.43
C CYS A 49 11.02 7.01 -2.67
N LEU A 50 11.43 7.78 -3.68
CA LEU A 50 10.65 7.98 -4.91
C LEU A 50 10.55 6.69 -5.73
N VAL A 51 11.67 5.98 -5.90
CA VAL A 51 11.73 4.69 -6.60
C VAL A 51 10.92 3.62 -5.87
N ALA A 52 11.12 3.48 -4.55
CA ALA A 52 10.37 2.52 -3.75
C ALA A 52 8.86 2.84 -3.76
N GLY A 53 8.50 4.13 -3.65
CA GLY A 53 7.11 4.59 -3.67
C GLY A 53 6.41 4.34 -4.99
N ILE A 54 7.03 4.67 -6.12
CA ILE A 54 6.48 4.35 -7.45
C ILE A 54 6.30 2.84 -7.62
N ALA A 55 7.27 2.04 -7.18
CA ALA A 55 7.18 0.59 -7.27
C ALA A 55 6.02 0.03 -6.42
N VAL A 56 5.81 0.54 -5.19
CA VAL A 56 4.64 0.20 -4.37
C VAL A 56 3.33 0.57 -5.07
N LEU A 57 3.19 1.82 -5.54
CA LEU A 57 2.00 2.31 -6.25
C LEU A 57 1.65 1.46 -7.49
N LEU A 58 2.66 1.03 -8.25
CA LEU A 58 2.49 0.15 -9.42
C LEU A 58 2.11 -1.29 -9.04
N SER A 59 2.48 -1.77 -7.85
CA SER A 59 2.11 -3.11 -7.36
C SER A 59 0.71 -3.19 -6.75
N THR A 60 0.13 -2.07 -6.33
CA THR A 60 -1.23 -2.02 -5.77
C THR A 60 -2.32 -1.86 -6.81
N ARG A 61 -3.54 -2.29 -6.47
CA ARG A 61 -4.70 -2.03 -7.32
C ARG A 61 -5.01 -0.52 -7.33
N PRO A 62 -5.18 0.11 -8.50
CA PRO A 62 -5.31 1.57 -8.60
C PRO A 62 -6.48 2.14 -7.80
N VAL A 63 -7.55 1.36 -7.59
CA VAL A 63 -8.72 1.76 -6.78
C VAL A 63 -8.39 1.87 -5.28
N LEU A 64 -7.56 0.97 -4.73
CA LEU A 64 -7.15 1.03 -3.31
C LEU A 64 -6.17 2.17 -3.08
N SER A 65 -5.18 2.30 -3.97
CA SER A 65 -4.21 3.39 -3.90
C SER A 65 -4.88 4.77 -4.03
N ALA A 66 -5.86 4.92 -4.95
CA ALA A 66 -6.66 6.14 -5.05
C ALA A 66 -7.49 6.43 -3.79
N PHE A 67 -8.02 5.41 -3.11
CA PHE A 67 -8.73 5.57 -1.84
C PHE A 67 -7.80 6.00 -0.69
N PHE A 68 -6.61 5.42 -0.59
CA PHE A 68 -5.63 5.88 0.40
C PHE A 68 -5.10 7.28 0.06
N ALA A 69 -4.99 7.65 -1.22
CA ALA A 69 -4.63 9.01 -1.63
C ALA A 69 -5.69 10.06 -1.26
N THR A 70 -6.99 9.77 -1.37
CA THR A 70 -8.03 10.72 -0.93
C THR A 70 -8.07 10.87 0.60
N LEU A 71 -7.86 9.78 1.35
CA LEU A 71 -7.70 9.83 2.81
C LEU A 71 -6.44 10.59 3.23
N GLY A 72 -5.31 10.35 2.56
CA GLY A 72 -4.05 11.07 2.78
C GLY A 72 -4.19 12.57 2.47
N LEU A 73 -4.94 12.92 1.41
CA LEU A 73 -5.25 14.30 1.07
C LEU A 73 -6.13 14.99 2.12
N LEU A 74 -7.17 14.33 2.62
CA LEU A 74 -7.99 14.83 3.72
C LEU A 74 -7.15 15.04 5.01
N GLY A 75 -6.32 14.06 5.36
CA GLY A 75 -5.40 14.15 6.50
C GLY A 75 -4.41 15.31 6.36
N GLY A 76 -3.77 15.43 5.20
CA GLY A 76 -2.79 16.48 4.92
C GLY A 76 -3.40 17.88 4.86
N LEU A 77 -4.64 18.03 4.39
CA LEU A 77 -5.40 19.29 4.49
C LEU A 77 -5.68 19.66 5.95
N PHE A 78 -6.15 18.69 6.75
CA PHE A 78 -6.48 18.91 8.16
C PHE A 78 -5.26 19.19 9.05
N VAL A 79 -4.12 18.58 8.73
CA VAL A 79 -2.86 18.78 9.49
C VAL A 79 -2.15 20.08 9.10
N PHE A 80 -2.03 20.41 7.81
CA PHE A 80 -1.18 21.52 7.37
C PHE A 80 -1.93 22.79 6.95
N LEU A 81 -3.15 22.68 6.39
CA LEU A 81 -3.93 23.84 5.91
C LEU A 81 -4.98 24.32 6.92
N ARG A 82 -5.29 23.56 7.97
CA ARG A 82 -6.21 24.01 9.03
C ARG A 82 -5.68 25.29 9.72
N PRO A 83 -6.50 26.37 9.82
CA PRO A 83 -6.14 27.55 10.59
C PRO A 83 -5.81 27.20 12.05
N GLY A 84 -4.72 27.76 12.58
CA GLY A 84 -4.25 27.49 13.94
C GLY A 84 -3.61 26.11 14.16
N SER A 85 -3.28 25.36 13.11
CA SER A 85 -2.52 24.10 13.26
C SER A 85 -1.16 24.33 13.95
N PRO A 86 -0.85 23.66 15.08
CA PRO A 86 0.45 23.80 15.75
C PRO A 86 1.60 23.23 14.90
N TYR A 87 1.31 22.26 14.02
CA TYR A 87 2.29 21.62 13.14
C TYR A 87 2.71 22.49 11.96
N ALA A 88 1.94 23.54 11.65
CA ALA A 88 2.14 24.38 10.47
C ALA A 88 2.04 25.89 10.79
N ALA A 89 2.12 26.27 12.07
CA ALA A 89 1.96 27.66 12.52
C ALA A 89 3.03 28.60 11.94
N SER A 90 4.28 28.14 11.85
CA SER A 90 5.43 28.87 11.32
C SER A 90 5.66 28.71 9.81
N MET A 91 4.86 27.88 9.12
CA MET A 91 5.07 27.54 7.72
C MET A 91 4.40 28.55 6.77
N VAL A 92 5.12 28.93 5.71
CA VAL A 92 4.57 29.73 4.61
C VAL A 92 3.61 28.87 3.77
N LEU A 93 2.60 29.47 3.13
CA LEU A 93 1.54 28.75 2.39
C LEU A 93 2.08 27.70 1.40
N TRP A 94 3.14 28.01 0.65
CA TRP A 94 3.78 27.05 -0.27
C TRP A 94 4.37 25.83 0.46
N GLN A 95 4.98 26.03 1.62
CA GLN A 95 5.52 24.94 2.45
C GLN A 95 4.38 24.05 3.00
N LYS A 96 3.22 24.64 3.30
CA LYS A 96 2.01 23.89 3.70
C LYS A 96 1.53 22.99 2.56
N PHE A 97 1.39 23.53 1.34
CA PHE A 97 1.02 22.73 0.16
C PHE A 97 2.03 21.60 -0.12
N LEU A 98 3.33 21.89 -0.10
CA LEU A 98 4.37 20.88 -0.30
C LEU A 98 4.32 19.79 0.79
N SER A 99 4.12 20.18 2.05
CA SER A 99 3.98 19.24 3.17
C SER A 99 2.73 18.38 3.06
N THR A 100 1.59 18.95 2.63
CA THR A 100 0.39 18.19 2.31
C THR A 100 0.64 17.18 1.21
N VAL A 101 1.26 17.56 0.08
CA VAL A 101 1.55 16.64 -1.03
C VAL A 101 2.49 15.51 -0.60
N MET A 102 3.56 15.83 0.13
CA MET A 102 4.47 14.81 0.69
C MET A 102 3.74 13.89 1.69
N PHE A 103 2.86 14.43 2.53
CA PHE A 103 2.04 13.64 3.45
C PHE A 103 1.09 12.70 2.69
N VAL A 104 0.40 13.15 1.64
CA VAL A 104 -0.43 12.26 0.80
C VAL A 104 0.42 11.13 0.24
N TYR A 105 1.57 11.45 -0.35
CA TYR A 105 2.48 10.47 -0.95
C TYR A 105 2.93 9.41 0.06
N PHE A 106 3.47 9.83 1.21
CA PHE A 106 3.89 8.90 2.27
C PHE A 106 2.73 8.10 2.86
N TYR A 107 1.57 8.72 3.08
CA TYR A 107 0.36 8.05 3.60
C TYR A 107 -0.10 6.95 2.64
N THR A 108 -0.25 7.27 1.35
CA THR A 108 -0.68 6.31 0.32
C THR A 108 0.28 5.13 0.25
N ILE A 109 1.59 5.38 0.14
CA ILE A 109 2.61 4.32 0.03
C ILE A 109 2.65 3.46 1.30
N LEU A 110 2.50 4.04 2.48
CA LEU A 110 2.48 3.28 3.73
C LEU A 110 1.28 2.33 3.78
N TRP A 111 0.08 2.81 3.45
CA TRP A 111 -1.12 1.98 3.43
C TRP A 111 -1.13 0.95 2.31
N ASP A 112 -0.63 1.30 1.12
CA ASP A 112 -0.43 0.37 0.02
C ASP A 112 0.58 -0.73 0.40
N ALA A 113 1.68 -0.39 1.06
CA ALA A 113 2.64 -1.38 1.58
C ALA A 113 2.03 -2.31 2.64
N ILE A 114 1.23 -1.77 3.57
CA ILE A 114 0.49 -2.58 4.56
C ILE A 114 -0.52 -3.52 3.87
N ALA A 115 -1.25 -3.02 2.87
CA ALA A 115 -2.19 -3.82 2.09
C ALA A 115 -1.49 -4.95 1.32
N LEU A 116 -0.32 -4.68 0.73
CA LEU A 116 0.51 -5.71 0.08
C LEU A 116 0.99 -6.77 1.08
N VAL A 117 1.47 -6.38 2.26
CA VAL A 117 1.87 -7.33 3.32
C VAL A 117 0.68 -8.18 3.77
N ALA A 118 -0.50 -7.59 3.96
CA ALA A 118 -1.72 -8.32 4.29
C ALA A 118 -2.12 -9.33 3.19
N VAL A 119 -1.95 -8.97 1.90
CA VAL A 119 -2.16 -9.87 0.76
C VAL A 119 -1.12 -10.99 0.72
N VAL A 120 0.15 -10.74 1.04
CA VAL A 120 1.18 -11.80 1.17
C VAL A 120 0.81 -12.77 2.28
N LEU A 121 0.48 -12.25 3.47
CA LEU A 121 0.08 -13.08 4.61
C LEU A 121 -1.16 -13.92 4.27
N TYR A 122 -2.20 -13.32 3.69
CA TYR A 122 -3.39 -14.06 3.25
C TYR A 122 -3.06 -15.18 2.27
N ASN A 123 -2.22 -14.93 1.25
CA ASN A 123 -1.81 -15.96 0.30
C ASN A 123 -0.97 -17.05 0.98
N PHE A 124 -0.02 -16.69 1.86
CA PHE A 124 0.78 -17.66 2.60
C PHE A 124 -0.10 -18.56 3.50
N TYR A 125 -1.01 -17.98 4.30
CA TYR A 125 -1.91 -18.74 5.17
C TYR A 125 -2.91 -19.61 4.38
N SER A 126 -3.45 -19.12 3.26
CA SER A 126 -4.40 -19.89 2.45
C SER A 126 -3.75 -21.07 1.72
N ASP A 127 -2.47 -20.96 1.33
CA ASP A 127 -1.73 -22.03 0.64
C ASP A 127 -1.10 -23.03 1.63
N THR A 128 -0.58 -22.57 2.77
CA THR A 128 0.08 -23.45 3.78
C THR A 128 -0.86 -24.12 4.78
N VAL A 129 -1.97 -23.46 5.15
CA VAL A 129 -2.90 -23.98 6.19
C VAL A 129 -4.17 -24.55 5.57
N GLY A 130 -4.36 -24.46 4.25
CA GLY A 130 -5.55 -24.96 3.55
C GLY A 130 -6.85 -24.23 3.87
N LEU A 131 -6.82 -23.21 4.75
CA LEU A 131 -7.93 -22.29 5.08
C LEU A 131 -8.24 -21.30 3.94
N GLY A 132 -7.98 -21.70 2.70
CA GLY A 132 -8.15 -20.92 1.48
C GLY A 132 -9.61 -20.73 1.08
N GLY A 133 -10.28 -19.85 1.82
CA GLY A 133 -11.67 -19.47 1.60
C GLY A 133 -12.65 -20.33 2.41
N VAL A 134 -13.66 -19.67 2.97
CA VAL A 134 -14.85 -20.36 3.49
C VAL A 134 -15.49 -21.06 2.31
N ARG A 135 -15.35 -22.39 2.25
CA ARG A 135 -16.22 -23.22 1.43
C ARG A 135 -17.60 -23.16 2.05
N LEU A 136 -18.46 -22.31 1.51
CA LEU A 136 -19.90 -22.49 1.63
C LEU A 136 -20.29 -23.67 0.72
N GLU A 137 -19.88 -24.86 1.15
CA GLU A 137 -20.62 -26.08 0.88
C GLU A 137 -21.95 -25.89 1.62
N LEU A 138 -22.91 -25.28 0.93
CA LEU A 138 -24.32 -25.40 1.27
C LEU A 138 -24.67 -26.86 1.01
N ASP A 139 -24.50 -27.70 2.04
CA ASP A 139 -25.10 -29.02 2.07
C ASP A 139 -26.59 -28.84 1.79
N SER A 140 -27.03 -29.38 0.65
CA SER A 140 -28.43 -29.44 0.26
C SER A 140 -29.07 -30.66 0.91
N ASP A 141 -28.91 -30.79 2.22
CA ASP A 141 -29.54 -31.83 3.02
C ASP A 141 -30.80 -31.26 3.71
N GLU A 142 -31.85 -32.10 3.74
CA GLU A 142 -33.24 -31.80 4.11
C GLU A 142 -33.99 -30.85 3.13
N ALA A 143 -35.20 -31.13 2.64
CA ALA A 143 -36.10 -32.30 2.67
C ALA A 143 -37.20 -32.08 1.59
N SER A 144 -37.93 -33.04 1.02
CA SER A 144 -37.93 -34.52 1.04
C SER A 144 -38.83 -35.00 -0.11
N GLY A 145 -38.57 -36.15 -0.76
CA GLY A 145 -39.45 -36.64 -1.84
C GLY A 145 -38.94 -37.82 -2.67
N GLU A 146 -38.56 -38.93 -2.04
CA GLU A 146 -38.39 -40.20 -2.75
C GLU A 146 -39.74 -40.83 -3.15
N ALA A 147 -39.70 -41.60 -4.25
CA ALA A 147 -40.54 -42.77 -4.54
C ALA A 147 -42.08 -42.62 -4.51
N SER A 148 -42.67 -42.38 -5.70
CA SER A 148 -43.33 -43.46 -6.50
C SER A 148 -43.96 -42.91 -7.78
#